data_AF-A0A3Q0ITP1-F1
#
_entry.id   AF-A0A3Q0ITP1-F1
#
_cell.length_a   1.000
_cell.length_b   1.000
_cell.length_c   1.000
_cell.angle_alpha   90.00
_cell.angle_beta   90.00
_cell.angle_gamma   90.00
#
_symmetry.space_group_name_H-M   'P 1'
#
loop_
_entity.id
_entity.type
_entity.pdbx_description
1 polymer ?
#
loop_
_entity_poly.entity_id
_entity_poly.type
_entity_poly.pdbx_seq_one_letter_code
_entity_poly.pdbx_strand_id
1 'polypeptide(L)'
;MVADMKLSHKALPLLLYQFTSKFRDELRPKFGLMRSREFLMKDLYAFTASEVDANDVYNLVGKCYDDVFNTLGIKYRKVLGDSSSLGGHLSHEYHYVSNIGEDDLLVCPSCNTGVNATAHPHEESCSQCGGGLEHTRGIEVSRDPGS
;
A
#
# COMPACT_ATOMS: atom_id res chain seq x y z
N MET A 1 22.65 -6.17 8.79
CA MET A 1 21.86 -6.33 10.03
C MET A 1 20.98 -7.58 9.98
N VAL A 2 19.99 -7.73 9.09
CA VAL A 2 19.26 -9.01 8.93
C VAL A 2 20.04 -10.02 8.08
N ALA A 3 20.72 -9.58 7.03
CA ALA A 3 21.54 -10.45 6.17
C ALA A 3 22.66 -11.21 6.93
N ASP A 4 23.10 -10.67 8.06
CA ASP A 4 24.13 -11.27 8.92
C ASP A 4 23.55 -12.19 10.01
N MET A 5 22.23 -12.18 10.19
CA MET A 5 21.55 -13.14 11.07
C MET A 5 21.40 -14.47 10.33
N LYS A 6 21.97 -15.54 10.89
CA LYS A 6 21.64 -16.92 10.49
C LYS A 6 20.20 -17.23 10.90
N LEU A 7 19.24 -16.83 10.06
CA LEU A 7 17.84 -17.17 10.27
C LEU A 7 17.64 -18.66 10.04
N SER A 8 17.25 -19.37 11.11
CA SER A 8 16.79 -20.76 10.99
C SER A 8 15.39 -20.78 10.38
N HIS A 9 15.06 -21.82 9.62
CA HIS A 9 13.70 -22.06 9.12
C HIS A 9 12.63 -22.03 10.24
N LYS A 10 13.01 -22.37 11.48
CA LYS A 10 12.12 -22.33 12.66
C LYS A 10 11.78 -20.91 13.14
N ALA A 11 12.54 -19.90 12.71
CA ALA A 11 12.32 -18.50 13.05
C ALA A 11 11.44 -17.78 12.03
N LEU A 12 10.99 -18.47 10.97
CA LEU A 12 10.12 -17.94 9.94
C LEU A 12 8.66 -18.38 10.17
N PRO A 13 7.67 -17.53 9.84
CA PRO A 13 7.82 -16.19 9.28
C PRO A 13 8.31 -15.16 10.31
N LEU A 14 9.21 -14.28 9.89
CA LEU A 14 9.74 -13.19 10.72
C LEU A 14 9.26 -11.85 10.15
N LEU A 15 8.54 -11.07 10.96
CA LEU A 15 8.09 -9.73 10.61
C LEU A 15 8.86 -8.71 11.47
N LEU A 16 9.56 -7.79 10.82
CA LEU A 16 10.28 -6.70 11.46
C LEU A 16 9.66 -5.38 11.04
N TYR A 17 9.32 -4.52 11.99
CA TYR A 17 8.80 -3.19 11.69
C TYR A 17 9.48 -2.13 12.56
N GLN A 18 9.49 -0.90 12.06
CA GLN A 18 10.03 0.24 12.78
C GLN A 18 9.23 1.49 12.46
N PHE A 19 9.16 2.40 13.45
CA PHE A 19 8.73 3.77 13.24
C PHE A 19 9.98 4.64 13.20
N THR A 20 10.19 5.36 12.10
CA THR A 20 11.41 6.15 11.93
C THR A 20 11.12 7.39 11.11
N SER A 21 11.75 8.51 11.45
CA SER A 21 11.77 9.70 10.59
C SER A 21 12.46 9.35 9.27
N LYS A 22 11.79 9.65 8.16
CA LYS A 22 12.34 9.53 6.81
C LYS A 22 12.55 10.91 6.26
N PHE A 23 13.62 11.04 5.47
CA PHE A 23 13.87 12.23 4.68
C PHE A 23 13.69 11.90 3.20
N ARG A 24 12.91 12.73 2.50
CA ARG A 24 12.82 12.74 1.04
C ARG A 24 13.16 14.14 0.56
N ASP A 25 14.04 14.23 -0.43
CA ASP A 25 14.37 15.52 -1.05
C ASP A 25 13.24 15.97 -1.99
N GLU A 26 12.11 16.33 -1.38
CA GLU A 26 10.93 16.82 -2.06
C GLU A 26 11.20 18.22 -2.61
N LEU A 27 11.13 18.33 -3.93
CA LEU A 27 11.40 19.56 -4.67
C LEU A 27 10.38 20.65 -4.31
N ARG A 28 9.11 20.28 -4.09
CA ARG A 28 8.03 21.22 -3.74
C ARG A 28 7.18 20.69 -2.58
N PRO A 29 7.63 20.89 -1.33
CA PRO A 29 6.83 20.52 -0.16
C PRO A 29 5.51 21.31 -0.15
N LYS A 30 4.40 20.62 0.12
CA LYS A 30 3.06 21.22 0.08
C LYS A 30 2.12 20.50 1.02
N PHE A 31 1.00 21.15 1.34
CA PHE A 31 -0.06 20.58 2.20
C PHE A 31 0.42 20.14 3.59
N GLY A 32 1.46 20.79 4.13
CA GLY A 32 1.97 20.53 5.48
C GLY A 32 2.53 19.11 5.63
N LEU A 33 1.93 18.32 6.52
CA LEU A 33 2.37 16.96 6.83
C LEU A 33 2.15 15.96 5.70
N MET A 34 1.27 16.27 4.74
CA MET A 34 0.96 15.33 3.65
C MET A 34 2.11 15.20 2.65
N ARG A 35 2.90 16.27 2.45
CA ARG A 35 4.05 16.26 1.53
C ARG A 35 5.17 17.15 2.07
N SER A 36 5.86 16.65 3.08
CA SER A 36 7.01 17.27 3.72
C SER A 36 8.33 16.59 3.33
N ARG A 37 9.46 17.23 3.64
CA ARG A 37 10.78 16.63 3.45
C ARG A 37 11.15 15.64 4.55
N GLU A 38 10.61 15.83 5.75
CA GLU A 38 10.77 14.92 6.87
C GLU A 38 9.39 14.49 7.37
N PHE A 39 9.19 13.19 7.53
CA PHE A 39 7.94 12.61 8.01
C PHE A 39 8.21 11.30 8.76
N LEU A 40 7.31 10.95 9.69
CA LEU A 40 7.36 9.68 10.39
C LEU A 40 6.75 8.58 9.49
N MET A 41 7.46 7.47 9.32
CA MET A 41 6.99 6.34 8.52
C MET A 41 7.11 5.04 9.31
N LYS A 42 6.13 4.15 9.12
CA LYS A 42 6.19 2.78 9.60
C LYS A 42 6.56 1.84 8.45
N ASP A 43 7.79 1.35 8.43
CA ASP A 43 8.20 0.31 7.48
C ASP A 43 8.00 -1.07 8.12
N LEU A 44 7.55 -2.05 7.33
CA LEU A 44 7.50 -3.46 7.73
C LEU A 44 8.19 -4.29 6.66
N TYR A 45 9.01 -5.24 7.11
CA TYR A 45 9.72 -6.20 6.28
C TYR A 45 9.36 -7.60 6.78
N ALA A 46 8.90 -8.46 5.86
CA ALA A 46 8.57 -9.85 6.15
C ALA A 46 9.61 -10.77 5.50
N PHE A 47 10.03 -11.78 6.25
CA PHE A 47 10.90 -12.85 5.78
C PHE A 47 10.12 -14.15 5.94
N THR A 48 9.88 -14.86 4.85
CA THR A 48 9.11 -16.09 4.81
C THR A 48 9.91 -17.21 4.15
N ALA A 49 9.53 -18.45 4.42
CA ALA A 49 10.21 -19.63 3.89
C ALA A 49 9.70 -20.04 2.51
N SER A 50 8.46 -19.66 2.17
CA SER A 50 7.79 -20.00 0.93
C SER A 50 6.92 -18.85 0.43
N GLU A 51 6.53 -18.92 -0.84
CA GLU A 51 5.59 -17.98 -1.46
C GLU A 51 4.17 -18.09 -0.86
N VAL A 52 3.76 -19.29 -0.43
CA VAL A 52 2.49 -19.49 0.29
C VAL A 52 2.51 -18.71 1.60
N ASP A 53 3.58 -18.86 2.38
CA ASP A 53 3.75 -18.09 3.62
C ASP A 53 3.82 -16.57 3.34
N ALA A 54 4.44 -16.16 2.23
CA ALA A 54 4.51 -14.75 1.82
C ALA A 54 3.11 -14.18 1.55
N ASN A 55 2.27 -14.93 0.83
CA ASN A 55 0.89 -14.55 0.56
C ASN A 55 0.04 -14.51 1.85
N ASP A 56 0.23 -15.45 2.76
CA ASP A 56 -0.46 -15.45 4.06
C ASP A 56 -0.07 -14.23 4.91
N VAL A 57 1.23 -13.90 4.96
CA VAL A 57 1.72 -12.70 5.64
C VAL A 57 1.22 -11.43 4.96
N TYR A 58 1.19 -11.40 3.62
CA TYR A 58 0.67 -10.27 2.85
C TYR A 58 -0.80 -9.99 3.21
N ASN A 59 -1.64 -11.04 3.20
CA ASN A 59 -3.05 -10.94 3.56
C ASN A 59 -3.24 -10.53 5.02
N LEU A 60 -2.43 -11.08 5.93
CA LEU A 60 -2.43 -10.71 7.35
C LEU A 60 -2.12 -9.22 7.55
N VAL A 61 -1.05 -8.73 6.92
CA VAL A 61 -0.64 -7.32 7.02
C VAL A 61 -1.71 -6.41 6.44
N GLY A 62 -2.25 -6.73 5.26
CA GLY A 62 -3.33 -5.97 4.65
C GLY A 62 -4.55 -5.86 5.55
N LYS A 63 -4.95 -6.96 6.20
CA LYS A 63 -6.04 -6.96 7.19
C LYS A 63 -5.72 -6.08 8.40
N CYS A 64 -4.49 -6.12 8.91
CA CYS A 64 -4.08 -5.23 10.00
C CYS A 64 -4.17 -3.75 9.62
N TYR A 65 -3.80 -3.38 8.39
CA TYR A 65 -3.98 -2.01 7.90
C TYR A 65 -5.46 -1.63 7.80
N ASP A 66 -6.31 -2.54 7.29
CA ASP A 66 -7.75 -2.33 7.24
C ASP A 66 -8.33 -2.06 8.64
N ASP A 67 -7.98 -2.90 9.62
CA ASP A 67 -8.42 -2.77 11.01
C ASP A 67 -7.95 -1.44 11.63
N VAL A 68 -6.71 -1.01 11.36
CA VAL A 68 -6.17 0.27 11.84
C VAL A 68 -6.94 1.44 11.24
N PHE A 69 -7.15 1.47 9.92
CA PHE A 69 -7.88 2.57 9.28
C PHE A 69 -9.33 2.64 9.73
N ASN A 70 -9.99 1.49 9.88
CA ASN A 70 -11.35 1.40 10.40
C ASN A 70 -11.43 1.90 11.85
N THR A 71 -10.46 1.52 12.70
CA THR A 71 -10.37 1.99 14.09
C THR A 71 -10.18 3.51 14.17
N LEU A 72 -9.38 4.08 13.26
CA LEU A 72 -9.17 5.52 13.16
C LEU A 72 -10.33 6.27 12.48
N GLY A 73 -11.33 5.57 11.96
CA GLY A 73 -12.46 6.18 11.23
C GLY A 73 -12.07 6.85 9.91
N ILE A 74 -10.94 6.45 9.32
CA ILE A 74 -10.43 7.01 8.08
C ILE A 74 -11.21 6.39 6.92
N LYS A 75 -11.81 7.22 6.06
CA LYS A 75 -12.43 6.77 4.81
C LYS A 75 -11.34 6.57 3.76
N TYR A 76 -10.98 5.31 3.50
CA TYR A 76 -9.92 4.97 2.55
C TYR A 76 -10.43 4.11 1.38
N ARG A 77 -9.63 4.06 0.31
CA ARG A 77 -9.74 3.10 -0.79
C ARG A 77 -8.47 2.27 -0.84
N LYS A 78 -8.62 0.95 -0.82
CA LYS A 78 -7.53 0.01 -1.11
C LYS A 78 -7.57 -0.28 -2.61
N VAL A 79 -6.49 0.06 -3.32
CA VAL A 79 -6.40 -0.09 -4.78
C VAL A 79 -5.15 -0.86 -5.17
N LEU A 80 -5.18 -1.51 -6.32
CA LEU A 80 -3.98 -2.10 -6.91
C LEU A 80 -3.06 -0.98 -7.39
N GLY A 81 -1.84 -0.96 -6.86
CA GLY A 81 -0.81 0.04 -7.19
C GLY A 81 0.20 -0.48 -8.19
N ASP A 82 1.29 0.27 -8.31
CA ASP A 82 2.49 -0.18 -9.01
C ASP A 82 3.34 -1.07 -8.08
N SER A 83 3.78 -2.23 -8.58
CA SER A 83 4.65 -3.16 -7.87
C SER A 83 6.12 -3.07 -8.32
N SER A 84 6.40 -2.39 -9.44
CA SER A 84 7.73 -2.35 -10.06
C SER A 84 8.78 -1.64 -9.18
N SER A 85 8.37 -0.57 -8.49
CA SER A 85 9.21 0.19 -7.56
C SER A 85 9.65 -0.59 -6.32
N LEU A 86 8.91 -1.66 -5.94
CA LEU A 86 9.23 -2.53 -4.80
C LEU A 86 9.92 -3.83 -5.24
N GLY A 87 9.97 -4.14 -6.54
CA GLY A 87 10.56 -5.36 -7.06
C GLY A 87 9.70 -6.62 -6.86
N GLY A 88 8.39 -6.46 -6.62
CA GLY A 88 7.44 -7.55 -6.36
C GLY A 88 6.34 -7.69 -7.41
N HIS A 89 5.46 -8.68 -7.24
CA HIS A 89 4.36 -8.98 -8.16
C HIS A 89 3.02 -8.37 -7.74
N LEU A 90 2.83 -8.06 -6.46
CA LEU A 90 1.59 -7.51 -5.92
C LEU A 90 1.87 -6.32 -5.01
N SER A 91 1.12 -5.24 -5.19
CA SER A 91 1.23 -4.01 -4.39
C SER A 91 -0.15 -3.40 -4.25
N HIS A 92 -0.62 -3.23 -3.01
CA HIS A 92 -1.84 -2.50 -2.73
C HIS A 92 -1.49 -1.18 -2.05
N GLU A 93 -2.11 -0.11 -2.54
CA GLU A 93 -2.00 1.23 -2.00
C GLU A 93 -3.31 1.59 -1.28
N TYR A 94 -3.17 2.30 -0.16
CA TYR A 94 -4.26 2.80 0.64
C TYR A 94 -4.35 4.30 0.47
N HIS A 95 -5.48 4.77 -0.04
CA HIS A 95 -5.70 6.15 -0.39
C HIS A 95 -6.79 6.78 0.45
N TYR A 96 -6.50 7.91 1.07
CA TYR A 96 -7.55 8.77 1.63
C TYR A 96 -8.26 9.52 0.50
N VAL A 97 -9.58 9.38 0.39
CA VAL A 97 -10.36 9.99 -0.70
C VAL A 97 -10.43 11.50 -0.52
N SER A 98 -9.91 12.25 -1.50
CA SER A 98 -9.85 13.70 -1.43
C SER A 98 -9.67 14.33 -2.80
N ASN A 99 -10.43 15.39 -3.11
CA ASN A 99 -10.34 16.11 -4.39
C ASN A 99 -8.99 16.83 -4.59
N ILE A 100 -8.28 17.13 -3.49
CA ILE A 100 -6.93 17.71 -3.53
C ILE A 100 -5.82 16.65 -3.57
N GLY A 101 -6.20 15.38 -3.63
CA GLY A 101 -5.28 14.26 -3.77
C GLY A 101 -4.40 14.40 -5.01
N GLU A 102 -3.29 13.70 -5.03
CA GLU A 102 -2.35 13.73 -6.16
C GLU A 102 -2.50 12.52 -7.06
N ASP A 103 -3.04 11.44 -6.51
CA ASP A 103 -3.22 10.18 -7.21
C ASP A 103 -4.61 10.08 -7.80
N ASP A 104 -4.66 9.62 -9.04
CA ASP A 104 -5.89 9.36 -9.77
C ASP A 104 -6.23 7.86 -9.65
N LEU A 105 -7.44 7.58 -9.19
CA LEU A 105 -7.93 6.25 -8.85
C LEU A 105 -9.12 5.91 -9.75
N LEU A 106 -9.13 4.70 -10.27
CA LEU A 106 -10.28 4.11 -10.94
C LEU A 106 -10.93 3.11 -9.98
N VAL A 107 -12.08 3.46 -9.42
CA VAL A 107 -12.75 2.67 -8.37
C VAL A 107 -14.13 2.27 -8.83
N CYS A 108 -14.48 1.01 -8.66
CA CYS A 108 -15.82 0.57 -8.97
C CYS A 108 -16.79 0.86 -7.81
N PRO A 109 -17.95 1.50 -8.07
CA PRO A 109 -18.93 1.78 -7.03
C PRO A 109 -19.62 0.53 -6.48
N SER A 110 -19.65 -0.57 -7.25
CA SER A 110 -20.32 -1.82 -6.85
C SER A 110 -19.44 -2.76 -6.04
N CYS A 111 -18.19 -2.95 -6.47
CA CYS A 111 -17.23 -3.91 -5.86
C CYS A 111 -16.29 -3.21 -4.85
N ASN A 112 -16.23 -1.87 -4.80
CA ASN A 112 -15.29 -1.06 -4.01
C ASN A 112 -13.79 -1.36 -4.26
N THR A 113 -13.47 -2.23 -5.21
CA THR A 113 -12.11 -2.44 -5.70
C THR A 113 -11.75 -1.38 -6.73
N GLY A 114 -10.45 -1.15 -6.88
CA GLY A 114 -9.96 -0.18 -7.82
C GLY A 114 -8.48 -0.33 -8.09
N VAL A 115 -7.99 0.50 -9.00
CA VAL A 115 -6.60 0.54 -9.43
C VAL A 115 -6.11 1.98 -9.42
N ASN A 116 -4.81 2.17 -9.22
CA ASN A 116 -4.15 3.44 -9.48
C ASN A 116 -4.08 3.64 -11.01
N ALA A 117 -4.68 4.73 -11.51
CA ALA A 117 -4.81 4.98 -12.94
C ALA A 117 -3.44 5.17 -13.64
N THR A 118 -2.43 5.63 -12.91
CA THR A 118 -1.07 5.79 -13.46
C THR A 118 -0.39 4.44 -13.63
N ALA A 119 -0.61 3.51 -12.69
CA ALA A 119 -0.07 2.16 -12.74
C ALA A 119 -0.82 1.26 -13.75
N HIS A 120 -2.13 1.48 -13.90
CA HIS A 120 -3.02 0.68 -14.73
C HIS A 120 -3.82 1.57 -15.71
N PRO A 121 -3.16 2.19 -16.71
CA PRO A 121 -3.76 3.24 -17.55
C PRO A 121 -4.80 2.74 -18.57
N HIS A 122 -4.94 1.44 -18.74
CA HIS A 122 -5.83 0.80 -19.71
C HIS A 122 -6.97 0.01 -19.06
N GLU A 123 -7.19 0.17 -17.75
CA GLU A 123 -8.27 -0.51 -17.05
C GLU A 123 -9.62 0.19 -17.32
N GLU A 124 -10.52 -0.49 -18.05
CA GLU A 124 -11.83 0.08 -18.43
C GLU A 124 -13.00 -0.48 -17.61
N SER A 125 -12.80 -1.58 -16.87
CA SER A 125 -13.88 -2.27 -16.13
C SER A 125 -13.37 -2.93 -14.84
N CYS A 126 -14.24 -3.10 -13.84
CA CYS A 126 -13.89 -3.81 -12.59
C CYS A 126 -13.53 -5.26 -12.91
N SER A 127 -12.28 -5.65 -12.64
CA SER A 127 -11.81 -7.03 -12.78
C SER A 127 -12.60 -8.06 -11.97
N GLN A 128 -13.32 -7.63 -10.92
CA GLN A 128 -14.12 -8.50 -10.06
C GLN A 128 -15.57 -8.71 -10.55
N CYS A 129 -16.22 -7.70 -11.14
CA CYS A 129 -17.65 -7.76 -11.49
C CYS A 129 -17.99 -7.34 -12.93
N GLY A 130 -17.01 -6.88 -13.70
CA GLY A 130 -17.21 -6.35 -15.06
C GLY A 130 -17.95 -5.01 -15.13
N GLY A 131 -18.24 -4.38 -14.00
CA GLY A 131 -18.90 -3.07 -13.94
C GLY A 131 -17.98 -1.91 -14.34
N GLY A 132 -18.56 -0.72 -14.52
CA GLY A 132 -17.80 0.49 -14.80
C GLY A 132 -16.91 0.93 -13.63
N LEU A 133 -15.87 1.70 -13.95
CA LEU A 133 -14.98 2.34 -12.99
C LEU A 133 -15.26 3.85 -12.95
N GLU A 134 -15.31 4.40 -11.74
CA GLU A 134 -15.44 5.83 -11.50
C GLU A 134 -14.10 6.44 -11.13
N HIS A 135 -13.82 7.60 -11.72
CA HIS A 135 -12.60 8.33 -11.45
C HIS A 135 -12.71 9.10 -10.12
N THR A 136 -11.77 8.89 -9.21
CA THR A 136 -11.70 9.56 -7.91
C THR A 136 -10.26 9.96 -7.63
N ARG A 137 -10.07 11.03 -6.85
CA ARG A 137 -8.72 11.46 -6.43
C ARG A 137 -8.42 11.02 -5.00
N GLY A 138 -7.16 10.65 -4.76
CA GLY A 138 -6.69 10.11 -3.49
C GLY A 138 -5.35 10.69 -3.06
N ILE A 139 -5.08 10.61 -1.76
CA ILE A 139 -3.74 10.79 -1.22
C ILE A 139 -3.29 9.45 -0.68
N GLU A 140 -2.19 8.90 -1.20
CA GLU A 140 -1.59 7.69 -0.64
C GLU A 140 -1.18 7.93 0.83
N VAL A 141 -1.74 7.13 1.74
CA VAL A 141 -1.45 7.19 3.18
C VAL A 141 -0.72 5.95 3.67
N SER A 142 -0.79 4.84 2.93
CA SER A 142 -0.04 3.63 3.22
C SER A 142 0.06 2.73 1.99
N ARG A 143 0.99 1.78 2.05
CA ARG A 143 1.20 0.72 1.07
C ARG A 143 1.52 -0.58 1.80
N ASP A 144 0.99 -1.69 1.30
CA ASP A 144 1.37 -3.02 1.77
C ASP A 144 2.84 -3.32 1.40
N PRO A 145 3.55 -4.19 2.16
CA PRO A 145 4.99 -4.42 2.00
C PRO A 145 5.44 -5.04 0.65
N GLY A 146 4.54 -5.22 -0.31
CA GLY A 146 4.77 -5.95 -1.56
C GLY A 146 4.84 -7.47 -1.32
N SER A 147 4.43 -8.26 -2.33
CA SER A 147 4.68 -9.71 -2.37
C SER A 147 5.81 -10.04 -3.35
#